data_AF-E6LIP3-F1
#
_entry.id   AF-E6LIP3-F1
#
_cell.length_a   1.000
_cell.length_b   1.000
_cell.length_c   1.000
_cell.angle_alpha   90.00
_cell.angle_beta   90.00
_cell.angle_gamma   90.00
#
_symmetry.space_group_name_H-M   'P 1'
#
loop_
_entity.id
_entity.type
_entity.pdbx_description
1 polymer ?
#
loop_
_entity_poly.entity_id
_entity_poly.type
_entity_poly.pdbx_seq_one_letter_code
_entity_poly.pdbx_strand_id
1 'polypeptide(L)'
;MGKIQLNQIHTAKEMSEQIGKNRNYLSQAYRKNKYEILGKFNYRKIGGTLIFSTHLDDDLTQLITAKEASRLLGKNDEYFAHIYKRFPHRLEGIDYIYIGKTLFLTKESLEIFQEKKG
;
A
#
# COMPACT_ATOMS: atom_id res chain seq x y z
N MET A 1 -13.59 7.67 7.93
CA MET A 1 -12.71 6.64 7.36
C MET A 1 -11.64 6.28 8.39
N GLY A 2 -11.11 5.05 8.36
CA GLY A 2 -9.94 4.71 9.18
C GLY A 2 -8.72 5.51 8.70
N LYS A 3 -7.75 5.76 9.59
CA LYS A 3 -6.54 6.51 9.26
C LYS A 3 -5.38 5.56 8.99
N ILE A 4 -4.49 5.95 8.10
CA ILE A 4 -3.26 5.22 7.80
C ILE A 4 -2.10 6.20 7.64
N GLN A 5 -0.96 5.86 8.23
CA GLN A 5 0.27 6.63 8.08
C GLN A 5 1.16 5.99 7.01
N LEU A 6 1.20 6.58 5.82
CA LEU A 6 1.91 5.97 4.68
C LEU A 6 3.42 5.77 4.92
N ASN A 7 4.06 6.62 5.72
CA ASN A 7 5.48 6.51 6.08
C ASN A 7 5.80 5.32 7.01
N GLN A 8 4.78 4.66 7.57
CA GLN A 8 4.92 3.50 8.46
C GLN A 8 4.64 2.17 7.75
N ILE A 9 4.46 2.22 6.42
CA ILE A 9 4.09 1.06 5.61
C ILE A 9 5.34 0.41 5.01
N HIS A 10 5.42 -0.91 5.11
CA HIS A 10 6.54 -1.72 4.69
C HIS A 10 6.10 -2.95 3.89
N THR A 11 6.92 -3.40 2.94
CA THR A 11 6.79 -4.76 2.40
C THR A 11 7.16 -5.80 3.44
N ALA A 12 6.73 -7.05 3.22
CA ALA A 12 7.21 -8.21 3.99
C ALA A 12 8.74 -8.31 4.05
N LYS A 13 9.45 -7.88 3.00
CA LYS A 13 10.92 -7.86 2.97
C LYS A 13 11.46 -6.82 3.95
N GLU A 14 11.07 -5.57 3.78
CA GLU A 14 11.56 -4.45 4.59
C GLU A 14 11.25 -4.66 6.07
N MET A 15 10.02 -5.08 6.38
CA MET A 15 9.64 -5.36 7.76
C MET A 15 10.43 -6.53 8.36
N SER A 16 10.78 -7.56 7.56
CA SER A 16 11.62 -8.66 8.03
C SER A 16 13.04 -8.18 8.38
N GLU A 17 13.62 -7.32 7.54
CA GLU A 17 14.95 -6.76 7.76
C GLU A 17 14.94 -5.81 8.98
N GLN A 18 13.88 -5.00 9.14
CA GLN A 18 13.69 -4.07 10.26
C GLN A 18 13.63 -4.78 11.62
N ILE A 19 13.04 -5.97 11.69
CA ILE A 19 13.01 -6.79 12.93
C ILE A 19 14.25 -7.69 13.08
N GLY A 20 15.30 -7.46 12.29
CA GLY A 20 16.56 -8.20 12.38
C GLY A 20 16.49 -9.65 11.91
N LYS A 21 15.59 -9.97 10.96
CA LYS A 21 15.43 -11.31 10.38
C LYS A 21 15.86 -11.34 8.92
N ASN A 22 16.00 -12.55 8.38
CA ASN A 22 16.24 -12.74 6.96
C ASN A 22 15.11 -12.08 6.14
N ARG A 23 15.45 -11.44 5.01
CA ARG A 23 14.52 -10.76 4.09
C ARG A 23 13.27 -11.55 3.69
N ASN A 24 13.30 -12.88 3.76
CA ASN A 24 12.18 -13.74 3.42
C ASN A 24 11.34 -14.20 4.62
N TYR A 25 11.69 -13.80 5.85
CA TYR A 25 11.11 -14.32 7.09
C TYR A 25 9.59 -14.19 7.15
N LEU A 26 9.06 -12.97 7.00
CA LEU A 26 7.61 -12.72 7.05
C LEU A 26 6.89 -13.28 5.82
N SER A 27 7.54 -13.26 4.65
CA SER A 27 7.00 -13.89 3.44
C SER A 27 6.82 -15.41 3.61
N GLN A 28 7.78 -16.08 4.24
CA GLN A 28 7.69 -17.51 4.53
C GLN A 28 6.67 -17.80 5.63
N ALA A 29 6.62 -16.98 6.68
CA ALA A 29 5.62 -17.09 7.74
C ALA A 29 4.19 -17.02 7.16
N TYR A 30 3.94 -16.06 6.27
CA TYR A 30 2.67 -15.92 5.57
C TYR A 30 2.34 -17.15 4.71
N ARG A 31 3.26 -17.62 3.86
CA ARG A 31 3.03 -18.81 3.00
C ARG A 31 2.78 -20.09 3.79
N LYS A 32 3.36 -20.21 4.99
CA LYS A 32 3.26 -21.40 5.85
C LYS A 32 2.20 -21.27 6.95
N ASN A 33 1.36 -20.22 6.91
CA ASN A 33 0.32 -19.95 7.91
C ASN A 33 0.83 -19.94 9.36
N LYS A 34 1.99 -19.31 9.59
CA LYS A 34 2.63 -19.22 10.91
C LYS A 34 2.02 -18.10 11.74
N TYR A 35 0.78 -18.30 12.19
CA TYR A 35 0.00 -17.31 12.94
C TYR A 35 0.66 -16.86 14.25
N GLU A 36 1.46 -17.72 14.88
CA GLU A 36 2.24 -17.41 16.07
C GLU A 36 3.31 -16.30 15.83
N ILE A 37 3.74 -16.14 14.57
CA ILE A 37 4.60 -15.05 14.13
C ILE A 37 3.75 -13.88 13.65
N LEU A 38 2.80 -14.15 12.75
CA LEU A 38 2.03 -13.13 12.04
C LEU A 38 1.10 -12.32 12.95
N GLY A 39 0.53 -12.93 13.99
CA GLY A 39 -0.39 -12.28 14.92
C GLY A 39 0.22 -11.15 15.76
N LYS A 40 1.54 -10.95 15.68
CA LYS A 40 2.26 -9.85 16.32
C LYS A 40 2.32 -8.59 15.46
N PHE A 41 1.82 -8.65 14.23
CA PHE A 41 1.95 -7.60 13.24
C PHE A 41 0.58 -7.18 12.69
N ASN A 42 0.46 -5.91 12.35
CA ASN A 42 -0.60 -5.43 11.48
C ASN A 42 -0.16 -5.62 10.02
N TYR A 43 -0.87 -6.48 9.28
CA TYR A 43 -0.51 -6.80 7.91
C TYR A 43 -1.74 -7.09 7.04
N ARG A 44 -1.58 -6.85 5.74
CA ARG A 44 -2.62 -7.14 4.75
C ARG A 44 -1.98 -7.48 3.41
N LYS A 45 -2.52 -8.47 2.72
CA LYS A 45 -2.20 -8.70 1.30
C LYS A 45 -3.06 -7.77 0.46
N ILE A 46 -2.43 -6.88 -0.30
CA ILE A 46 -3.10 -5.90 -1.16
C ILE A 46 -2.56 -6.08 -2.57
N GLY A 47 -3.43 -6.49 -3.50
CA GLY A 47 -3.01 -7.02 -4.80
C GLY A 47 -2.00 -8.17 -4.65
N GLY A 48 -0.82 -7.98 -5.24
CA GLY A 48 0.28 -8.95 -5.19
C GLY A 48 1.24 -8.80 -4.01
N THR A 49 1.09 -7.75 -3.19
CA THR A 49 2.09 -7.37 -2.19
C THR A 49 1.55 -7.63 -0.79
N LEU A 50 2.39 -8.25 0.05
CA LEU A 50 2.12 -8.38 1.48
C LEU A 50 2.69 -7.15 2.19
N ILE A 51 1.78 -6.32 2.69
CA ILE A 51 2.06 -5.05 3.33
C ILE A 51 1.95 -5.20 4.85
N PHE A 52 2.87 -4.57 5.57
CA PHE A 52 2.94 -4.49 7.01
C PHE A 52 2.91 -3.02 7.44
N SER A 53 2.38 -2.75 8.63
CA SER A 53 2.61 -1.49 9.33
C SER A 53 3.37 -1.73 10.64
N THR A 54 4.18 -0.76 11.03
CA THR A 54 4.79 -0.67 12.38
C THR A 54 3.77 -0.28 13.46
N HIS A 55 2.64 0.33 13.08
CA HIS A 55 1.55 0.70 13.98
C HIS A 55 0.37 -0.28 13.87
N LEU A 56 -0.05 -0.80 15.02
CA LEU A 56 -1.16 -1.76 15.09
C LEU A 56 -2.52 -1.12 14.73
N ASP A 57 -2.65 0.20 14.92
CA ASP A 57 -3.89 0.95 14.70
C ASP A 57 -4.07 1.44 13.26
N ASP A 58 -3.07 1.27 12.39
CA ASP A 58 -3.18 1.68 10.99
C ASP A 58 -4.23 0.85 10.25
N ASP A 59 -5.19 1.53 9.61
CA ASP A 59 -6.20 0.86 8.79
C ASP A 59 -5.63 0.53 7.40
N LEU A 60 -4.97 -0.62 7.28
CA LEU A 60 -4.45 -1.12 6.01
C LEU A 60 -5.54 -1.37 4.95
N THR A 61 -6.83 -1.36 5.31
CA THR A 61 -7.93 -1.47 4.35
C THR A 61 -8.12 -0.19 3.53
N GLN A 62 -7.52 0.93 3.95
CA GLN A 62 -7.51 2.18 3.19
C GLN A 62 -6.62 2.12 1.95
N LEU A 63 -5.59 1.26 1.95
CA LEU A 63 -4.69 1.13 0.80
C LEU A 63 -5.38 0.42 -0.36
N ILE A 64 -5.23 1.01 -1.54
CA ILE A 64 -5.62 0.46 -2.82
C ILE A 64 -4.45 0.56 -3.79
N THR A 65 -4.28 -0.42 -4.67
CA THR A 65 -3.26 -0.32 -5.71
C THR A 65 -3.63 0.78 -6.71
N ALA A 66 -2.63 1.40 -7.33
CA ALA A 66 -2.84 2.34 -8.44
C ALA A 66 -3.64 1.73 -9.59
N LYS A 67 -3.52 0.42 -9.79
CA LYS A 67 -4.30 -0.35 -10.76
C LYS A 67 -5.79 -0.40 -10.38
N GLU A 68 -6.11 -0.75 -9.14
CA GLU A 68 -7.48 -0.76 -8.63
C GLU A 68 -8.08 0.65 -8.64
N ALA A 69 -7.33 1.65 -8.18
CA ALA A 69 -7.74 3.06 -8.23
C ALA A 69 -8.07 3.50 -9.67
N SER A 70 -7.25 3.10 -10.64
CA SER A 70 -7.48 3.42 -12.07
C SER A 70 -8.80 2.82 -12.58
N ARG A 71 -9.09 1.57 -12.21
CA ARG A 71 -10.33 0.88 -12.57
C ARG A 71 -11.56 1.51 -11.92
N LEU A 72 -11.46 1.92 -10.66
CA LEU A 72 -12.54 2.63 -9.94
C LEU A 72 -12.92 3.95 -10.64
N LEU A 73 -11.97 4.57 -11.34
CA LEU A 73 -12.21 5.77 -12.17
C LEU A 73 -12.65 5.47 -13.61
N GLY A 74 -12.87 4.21 -13.97
CA GLY A 74 -13.15 3.80 -15.36
C GLY A 74 -12.00 4.11 -16.32
N LYS A 75 -10.75 4.10 -15.85
CA LYS A 75 -9.55 4.33 -16.65
C LYS A 75 -8.78 3.02 -16.89
N ASN A 76 -7.82 3.08 -17.81
CA ASN A 76 -6.88 1.99 -18.07
C ASN A 76 -6.07 1.67 -16.80
N ASP A 77 -5.74 0.39 -16.58
CA ASP A 77 -4.96 -0.15 -15.46
C ASP A 77 -3.66 0.63 -15.13
N GLU A 78 -3.03 1.27 -16.14
CA GLU A 78 -1.77 2.01 -16.01
C GLU A 78 -1.97 3.51 -15.75
N TYR A 79 -3.20 4.00 -15.64
CA TYR A 79 -3.52 5.43 -15.58
C TYR A 79 -2.75 6.17 -14.47
N PHE A 80 -2.86 5.71 -13.23
CA PHE A 80 -2.13 6.33 -12.11
C PHE A 80 -0.62 6.09 -12.18
N ALA A 81 -0.15 4.96 -12.71
CA ALA A 81 1.27 4.70 -12.91
C ALA A 81 1.88 5.67 -13.94
N HIS A 82 1.15 5.98 -15.02
CA HIS A 82 1.54 6.97 -16.00
C HIS A 82 1.56 8.38 -15.44
N ILE A 83 0.56 8.76 -14.63
CA ILE A 83 0.56 10.05 -13.93
C ILE A 83 1.78 10.15 -13.02
N TYR A 84 1.99 9.17 -12.14
CA TYR A 84 3.12 9.16 -11.22
C TYR A 84 4.46 9.32 -11.94
N LYS A 85 4.65 8.64 -13.08
CA LYS A 85 5.92 8.68 -13.82
C LYS A 85 6.13 9.93 -14.68
N ARG A 86 5.07 10.46 -15.30
CA ARG A 86 5.18 11.53 -16.33
C ARG A 86 4.63 12.88 -15.86
N PHE A 87 3.67 12.88 -14.94
CA PHE A 87 2.93 14.06 -14.50
C PHE A 87 2.76 14.08 -12.97
N PRO A 88 3.85 13.99 -12.18
CA PRO A 88 3.76 13.85 -10.73
C PRO A 88 3.05 15.04 -10.05
N HIS A 89 3.12 16.25 -10.63
CA HIS A 89 2.39 17.43 -10.15
C HIS A 89 0.87 17.21 -10.05
N ARG A 90 0.29 16.29 -10.84
CA ARG A 90 -1.14 15.94 -10.74
C ARG A 90 -1.51 15.15 -9.49
N LEU A 91 -0.51 14.65 -8.75
CA LEU A 91 -0.67 13.97 -7.47
C LEU A 91 -0.30 14.88 -6.29
N GLU A 92 -0.09 16.18 -6.51
CA GLU A 92 0.12 17.12 -5.41
C GLU A 92 -1.12 17.18 -4.50
N GLY A 93 -0.91 16.98 -3.20
CA GLY A 93 -1.99 16.86 -2.21
C GLY A 93 -2.80 15.57 -2.30
N ILE A 94 -2.31 14.56 -3.02
CA ILE A 94 -2.90 13.21 -3.07
C ILE A 94 -1.95 12.27 -2.34
N ASP A 95 -2.42 11.64 -1.26
CA ASP A 95 -1.62 10.67 -0.54
C ASP A 95 -1.36 9.41 -1.38
N TYR A 96 -0.09 9.08 -1.60
CA TYR A 96 0.35 7.88 -2.29
C TYR A 96 1.67 7.36 -1.73
N ILE A 97 1.95 6.08 -1.96
CA ILE A 97 3.26 5.47 -1.65
C ILE A 97 3.67 4.49 -2.75
N TYR A 98 4.93 4.56 -3.17
CA TYR A 98 5.54 3.59 -4.08
C TYR A 98 6.45 2.64 -3.30
N ILE A 99 6.01 1.39 -3.11
CA ILE A 99 6.71 0.40 -2.30
C ILE A 99 6.60 -0.99 -2.92
N GLY A 100 7.66 -1.81 -2.82
CA GLY A 100 7.65 -3.16 -3.40
C GLY A 100 7.38 -3.18 -4.91
N LYS A 101 7.81 -2.13 -5.64
CA LYS A 101 7.52 -1.90 -7.07
C LYS A 101 6.04 -1.67 -7.41
N THR A 102 5.20 -1.39 -6.41
CA THR A 102 3.77 -1.14 -6.58
C THR A 102 3.44 0.24 -6.06
N LEU A 103 2.70 1.03 -6.84
CA LEU A 103 2.14 2.30 -6.40
C LEU A 103 0.81 2.03 -5.69
N PHE A 104 0.63 2.60 -4.51
CA PHE A 104 -0.60 2.58 -3.74
C PHE A 104 -1.10 4.00 -3.52
N LEU A 105 -2.43 4.13 -3.47
CA LEU A 105 -3.15 5.32 -3.02
C LEU A 105 -3.97 4.92 -1.79
N THR A 106 -4.55 5.91 -1.12
CA THR A 106 -5.60 5.67 -0.13
C THR A 106 -6.97 5.85 -0.78
N LYS A 107 -8.02 5.27 -0.19
CA LYS A 107 -9.41 5.52 -0.63
C LYS A 107 -9.76 7.00 -0.55
N GLU A 108 -9.40 7.65 0.56
CA GLU A 108 -9.57 9.09 0.76
C GLU A 108 -8.84 9.92 -0.31
N SER A 109 -7.59 9.57 -0.66
CA SER A 109 -6.85 10.32 -1.67
C SER A 109 -7.40 10.13 -3.08
N LEU A 110 -8.06 8.99 -3.36
CA LEU A 110 -8.80 8.79 -4.59
C LEU A 110 -10.03 9.70 -4.69
N GLU A 111 -10.77 9.87 -3.59
CA GLU A 111 -11.92 10.79 -3.52
C GLU A 111 -11.48 12.24 -3.76
N ILE A 112 -10.42 12.69 -3.06
CA ILE A 112 -9.82 14.03 -3.28
C ILE A 112 -9.39 14.21 -4.74
N PHE A 113 -8.82 13.17 -5.36
CA PHE A 113 -8.42 13.23 -6.78
C PHE A 113 -9.63 13.35 -7.73
N GLN A 114 -10.78 12.77 -7.38
CA GLN A 114 -12.02 12.92 -8.15
C GLN A 114 -12.59 14.33 -8.01
N GLU A 115 -12.60 14.89 -6.80
CA GLU A 115 -13.09 16.25 -6.54
C GLU A 115 -12.27 17.30 -7.29
N LYS A 116 -10.94 17.17 -7.34
CA LYS A 116 -10.08 18.10 -8.11
C LYS A 116 -10.33 18.09 -9.62
N LYS A 117 -11.07 17.10 -10.15
CA LYS A 117 -11.41 17.00 -11.56
C LYS A 117 -12.82 17.48 -11.89
N GLY A 118 -13.69 17.61 -10.90
CA GLY A 118 -15.01 18.22 -11.04
C GLY A 118 -14.89 19.73 -11.16
#